data_AF-A0A7K4AZJ8-F1
#
_entry.id   AF-A0A7K4AZJ8-F1
#
_cell.length_a   1.000
_cell.length_b   1.000
_cell.length_c   1.000
_cell.angle_alpha   90.00
_cell.angle_beta   90.00
_cell.angle_gamma   90.00
#
_symmetry.space_group_name_H-M   'P 1'
#
loop_
_entity.id
_entity.type
_entity.pdbx_description
1 polymer ?
#
loop_
_entity_poly.entity_id
_entity_poly.type
_entity_poly.pdbx_seq_one_letter_code
_entity_poly.pdbx_strand_id
1 'polypeptide(L)'
;MPKTPLFTRPAFLSLTIGVPFCIFKILFGIQFIRAADIHSQPWFIYAGWILIAWAGVDMVMNLSRAGLDLIGSGNKIEFCSLAQVGKFLGVPLIFLSVDTLITFTIICMALWSGWIVYLNRTEAILWYGATTLNLISLSLVSLWTEILRKIKTP
;
A
#
# COMPACT_ATOMS: atom_id res chain seq x y z
N MET A 1 15.64 -14.66 -22.27
CA MET A 1 15.13 -14.44 -20.90
C MET A 1 13.62 -14.43 -20.93
N PRO A 2 12.90 -15.25 -20.15
CA PRO A 2 11.45 -15.11 -20.07
C PRO A 2 11.17 -13.74 -19.46
N LYS A 3 10.63 -12.81 -20.26
CA LYS A 3 10.20 -11.50 -19.80
C LYS A 3 9.14 -11.74 -18.74
N THR A 4 9.42 -11.41 -17.48
CA THR A 4 8.40 -11.44 -16.42
C THR A 4 7.19 -10.63 -16.90
N PRO A 5 5.97 -11.16 -16.82
CA PRO A 5 4.78 -10.43 -17.25
C PRO A 5 4.69 -9.09 -16.54
N LEU A 6 4.39 -8.01 -17.27
CA LEU A 6 4.35 -6.63 -16.77
C LEU A 6 3.56 -6.51 -15.47
N PHE A 7 2.39 -7.15 -15.38
CA PHE A 7 1.50 -7.10 -14.22
C PHE A 7 2.03 -7.84 -12.99
N THR A 8 2.88 -8.84 -13.19
CA THR A 8 3.52 -9.58 -12.08
C THR A 8 4.89 -9.03 -11.72
N ARG A 9 5.34 -7.99 -12.42
CA ARG A 9 6.68 -7.41 -12.22
C ARG A 9 6.75 -6.73 -10.85
N PRO A 10 7.81 -6.95 -10.05
CA PRO A 10 7.98 -6.31 -8.75
C PRO A 10 7.82 -4.79 -8.78
N ALA A 11 8.37 -4.11 -9.78
CA ALA A 11 8.20 -2.66 -9.93
C ALA A 11 6.74 -2.25 -10.16
N PHE A 12 5.98 -3.00 -10.98
CA PHE A 12 4.56 -2.70 -11.20
C PHE A 12 3.80 -2.83 -9.88
N LEU A 13 3.92 -3.97 -9.20
CA LEU A 13 3.22 -4.22 -7.94
C LEU A 13 3.59 -3.19 -6.85
N SER A 14 4.86 -2.82 -6.71
CA SER A 14 5.27 -1.80 -5.73
C SER A 14 4.73 -0.41 -6.07
N LEU A 15 4.74 -0.01 -7.35
CA LEU A 15 4.26 1.32 -7.76
C LEU A 15 2.73 1.43 -7.77
N THR A 16 2.03 0.34 -8.09
CA THR A 16 0.58 0.39 -8.29
C THR A 16 -0.24 -0.19 -7.15
N ILE A 17 0.39 -0.94 -6.23
CA ILE A 17 -0.27 -1.48 -5.03
C ILE A 17 0.39 -0.91 -3.78
N GLY A 18 1.72 -1.05 -3.66
CA GLY A 18 2.46 -0.65 -2.46
C GLY A 18 2.46 0.87 -2.19
N VAL A 19 2.79 1.68 -3.20
CA VAL A 19 2.79 3.16 -3.08
C VAL A 19 1.39 3.68 -2.72
N PRO A 20 0.29 3.25 -3.38
CA PRO A 20 -1.06 3.60 -2.94
C PRO A 20 -1.38 3.24 -1.48
N PHE A 21 -0.98 2.06 -1.01
CA PHE A 21 -1.16 1.68 0.40
C PHE A 21 -0.45 2.63 1.37
N CYS A 22 0.77 3.05 1.03
CA CYS A 22 1.50 4.05 1.80
C CYS A 22 0.77 5.41 1.78
N ILE A 23 0.26 5.84 0.62
CA ILE A 23 -0.51 7.09 0.49
C ILE A 23 -1.74 7.06 1.40
N PHE A 24 -2.51 5.97 1.41
CA PHE A 24 -3.68 5.86 2.28
C PHE A 24 -3.34 6.02 3.75
N LYS A 25 -2.27 5.36 4.23
CA LYS A 25 -1.81 5.49 5.63
C LYS A 25 -1.38 6.91 5.96
N ILE A 26 -0.64 7.58 5.07
CA ILE A 26 -0.22 8.98 5.27
C ILE A 26 -1.43 9.89 5.34
N LEU A 27 -2.34 9.82 4.37
CA LEU A 27 -3.53 10.67 4.31
C LEU A 27 -4.46 10.42 5.50
N PHE A 28 -4.59 9.17 5.95
CA PHE A 28 -5.36 8.83 7.13
C PHE A 28 -4.69 9.32 8.41
N GLY A 29 -3.36 9.24 8.52
CA GLY A 29 -2.61 9.80 9.63
C GLY A 29 -2.76 11.33 9.75
N ILE A 30 -2.76 12.04 8.62
CA ILE A 30 -3.03 13.48 8.57
C ILE A 30 -4.46 13.77 9.05
N GLN A 31 -5.45 13.00 8.59
CA GLN A 31 -6.83 13.15 9.04
C GLN A 31 -6.97 12.88 10.55
N PHE A 32 -6.26 11.89 11.09
CA PHE A 32 -6.21 11.62 12.52
C PHE A 32 -5.66 12.81 13.32
N ILE A 33 -4.57 13.42 12.87
CA ILE A 33 -4.01 14.61 13.52
C ILE A 33 -5.02 15.76 13.50
N ARG A 34 -5.70 16.01 12.37
CA ARG A 34 -6.76 17.05 12.27
C ARG A 34 -7.97 16.74 13.14
N ALA A 35 -8.36 15.46 13.21
CA ALA A 35 -9.47 14.99 14.01
C ALA A 35 -9.19 15.12 15.52
N ALA A 36 -7.92 15.11 15.93
CA ALA A 36 -7.55 15.31 17.34
C ALA A 36 -8.05 16.67 17.87
N ASP A 37 -7.87 17.73 17.08
CA ASP A 37 -8.33 19.07 17.44
C ASP A 37 -9.85 19.19 17.33
N ILE A 38 -10.45 18.65 16.26
CA ILE A 38 -11.89 18.72 16.00
C ILE A 38 -12.70 18.00 17.10
N HIS A 39 -12.24 16.81 17.52
CA HIS A 39 -12.95 15.98 18.49
C HIS A 39 -12.41 16.09 19.92
N SER A 40 -11.44 16.99 20.17
CA SER A 40 -10.78 17.14 21.47
C SER A 40 -10.19 15.82 22.01
N GLN A 41 -9.63 15.00 21.11
CA GLN A 41 -9.04 13.70 21.43
C GLN A 41 -7.53 13.71 21.17
N PRO A 42 -6.70 14.13 22.14
CA PRO A 42 -5.26 14.31 21.93
C PRO A 42 -4.51 13.01 21.58
N TRP A 43 -5.06 11.84 21.90
CA TRP A 43 -4.46 10.56 21.53
C TRP A 43 -4.41 10.32 20.01
N PHE A 44 -5.27 10.98 19.24
CA PHE A 44 -5.28 10.87 17.79
C PHE A 44 -4.02 11.46 17.14
N ILE A 45 -3.35 12.42 17.79
CA ILE A 45 -2.08 12.99 17.31
C ILE A 45 -1.01 11.90 17.24
N TYR A 46 -0.86 11.12 18.31
CA TYR A 46 0.13 10.04 18.38
C TYR A 46 -0.17 8.96 17.35
N ALA A 47 -1.43 8.54 17.24
CA ALA A 47 -1.86 7.56 16.25
C ALA A 47 -1.57 8.02 14.81
N GLY A 48 -1.82 9.29 14.51
CA GLY A 48 -1.56 9.87 13.20
C GLY A 48 -0.06 9.91 12.85
N TRP A 49 0.80 10.32 13.78
CA TRP A 49 2.26 10.29 13.58
C TRP A 49 2.81 8.88 13.40
N ILE A 50 2.30 7.90 14.16
CA ILE A 50 2.69 6.49 14.00
C ILE A 50 2.36 6.00 12.59
N LEU A 51 1.15 6.29 12.08
CA LEU A 51 0.74 5.91 10.74
C LEU A 51 1.61 6.56 9.66
N ILE A 52 1.92 7.86 9.80
CA ILE A 52 2.76 8.59 8.85
C ILE A 52 4.19 8.03 8.84
N ALA A 53 4.78 7.83 10.02
CA ALA A 53 6.14 7.30 10.13
C ALA A 53 6.24 5.89 9.55
N TRP A 54 5.29 5.03 9.89
CA TRP A 54 5.22 3.67 9.37
C TRP A 54 5.06 3.64 7.84
N ALA A 55 4.14 4.45 7.31
CA ALA A 55 3.95 4.58 5.88
C ALA A 55 5.17 5.16 5.15
N GLY A 56 5.93 6.06 5.80
CA GLY A 56 7.18 6.57 5.28
C GLY A 56 8.22 5.47 5.08
N VAL A 57 8.37 4.58 6.06
CA VAL A 57 9.28 3.42 5.94
C VAL A 57 8.81 2.48 4.81
N ASP A 58 7.52 2.16 4.75
CA ASP A 58 6.96 1.31 3.70
C ASP A 58 7.12 1.92 2.30
N MET A 59 7.00 3.25 2.18
CA MET A 59 7.17 3.98 0.93
C MET A 59 8.61 3.84 0.43
N VAL A 60 9.61 4.06 1.30
CA VAL A 60 11.02 3.92 0.96
C VAL A 60 11.33 2.50 0.49
N MET A 61 10.76 1.49 1.16
CA MET A 61 10.97 0.09 0.78
C MET A 61 10.34 -0.25 -0.58
N ASN A 62 9.09 0.19 -0.82
CA ASN A 62 8.42 -0.02 -2.10
C ASN A 62 9.13 0.68 -3.27
N LEU A 63 9.60 1.92 -3.07
CA LEU A 63 10.36 2.66 -4.07
C LEU A 63 11.73 2.03 -4.32
N SER A 64 12.43 1.58 -3.26
CA SER A 64 13.73 0.90 -3.39
C SER A 64 13.59 -0.39 -4.19
N ARG A 65 12.54 -1.18 -3.93
CA ARG A 65 12.24 -2.40 -4.66
C ARG A 65 11.94 -2.12 -6.14
N ALA A 66 11.13 -1.10 -6.42
CA ALA A 66 10.84 -0.69 -7.79
C ALA A 66 12.13 -0.24 -8.52
N GLY A 67 12.97 0.57 -7.88
CA GLY A 67 14.26 1.01 -8.43
C GLY A 67 15.23 -0.15 -8.72
N LEU A 68 15.40 -1.07 -7.77
CA LEU A 68 16.26 -2.24 -7.95
C LEU A 68 15.76 -3.20 -9.04
N ASP A 69 14.44 -3.36 -9.17
CA ASP A 69 13.84 -4.15 -10.25
C ASP A 69 13.99 -3.48 -11.61
N LEU A 70 14.03 -2.15 -11.68
CA LEU A 70 14.32 -1.40 -12.91
C LEU A 70 15.80 -1.53 -13.32
N ILE A 71 16.72 -1.63 -12.36
CA ILE A 71 18.18 -1.81 -12.58
C ILE A 71 18.55 -3.30 -12.83
N GLY A 72 17.59 -4.23 -12.73
CA GLY A 72 17.80 -5.66 -13.03
C GLY A 72 18.24 -6.52 -11.85
N SER A 73 18.19 -6.00 -10.62
CA SER A 73 18.53 -6.72 -9.38
C SER A 73 17.30 -6.91 -8.46
N GLY A 74 16.12 -7.15 -9.03
CA GLY A 74 14.82 -7.14 -8.35
C GLY A 74 14.57 -8.21 -7.27
N ASN A 75 15.58 -8.96 -6.83
CA ASN A 75 15.38 -10.17 -6.01
C ASN A 75 15.85 -10.06 -4.53
N LYS A 76 16.08 -8.85 -4.01
CA LYS A 76 16.64 -8.67 -2.64
C LYS A 76 15.72 -8.02 -1.61
N ILE A 77 14.63 -7.34 -2.00
CA ILE A 77 13.82 -6.51 -1.09
C ILE A 77 12.34 -6.94 -1.08
N GLU A 78 11.77 -7.10 0.12
CA GLU A 78 10.35 -7.43 0.35
C GLU A 78 9.43 -6.20 0.33
N PHE A 79 8.12 -6.42 0.23
CA PHE A 79 7.12 -5.39 -0.08
C PHE A 79 6.95 -4.30 1.00
N CYS A 80 6.96 -4.64 2.30
CA CYS A 80 6.66 -3.71 3.40
C CYS A 80 7.54 -3.97 4.63
N SER A 81 7.64 -2.99 5.54
CA SER A 81 8.41 -3.10 6.78
C SER A 81 7.94 -4.24 7.68
N LEU A 82 6.62 -4.46 7.77
CA LEU A 82 6.06 -5.62 8.45
C LEU A 82 6.47 -6.95 7.79
N ALA A 83 6.49 -7.03 6.46
CA ALA A 83 6.94 -8.23 5.75
C ALA A 83 8.43 -8.50 6.00
N GLN A 84 9.25 -7.45 6.13
CA GLN A 84 10.66 -7.58 6.53
C GLN A 84 10.80 -8.14 7.95
N VAL A 85 9.98 -7.69 8.91
CA VAL A 85 9.92 -8.29 10.25
C VAL A 85 9.45 -9.74 10.18
N GLY A 86 8.41 -10.02 9.39
CA GLY A 86 7.92 -11.37 9.14
C GLY A 86 8.98 -12.29 8.52
N LYS A 87 9.87 -11.76 7.68
CA LYS A 87 11.01 -12.51 7.12
C LYS A 87 12.00 -12.95 8.19
N PHE A 88 12.30 -12.10 9.18
CA PHE A 88 13.11 -12.50 10.34
C PHE A 88 12.44 -13.60 11.17
N LEU A 89 11.10 -13.62 11.18
CA LEU A 89 10.29 -14.63 11.87
C LEU A 89 9.90 -15.84 10.97
N GLY A 90 10.39 -15.90 9.72
CA GLY A 90 10.09 -16.97 8.77
C GLY A 90 8.66 -16.96 8.18
N VAL A 91 7.86 -15.93 8.45
CA VAL A 91 6.44 -15.82 8.01
C VAL A 91 6.12 -14.47 7.33
N PRO A 92 6.88 -14.03 6.30
CA PRO A 92 6.71 -12.72 5.67
C PRO A 92 5.31 -12.48 5.07
N LEU A 93 4.68 -13.53 4.51
CA LEU A 93 3.35 -13.45 3.88
C LEU A 93 2.22 -13.13 4.86
N ILE A 94 2.34 -13.57 6.13
CA ILE A 94 1.32 -13.28 7.15
C ILE A 94 1.34 -11.79 7.48
N PHE A 95 2.53 -11.25 7.73
CA PHE A 95 2.72 -9.85 8.05
C PHE A 95 2.32 -8.93 6.89
N LEU A 96 2.57 -9.35 5.64
CA LEU A 96 2.08 -8.63 4.46
C LEU A 96 0.55 -8.64 4.37
N SER A 97 -0.09 -9.75 4.70
CA SER A 97 -1.56 -9.86 4.72
C SER A 97 -2.16 -8.97 5.82
N VAL A 98 -1.50 -8.87 6.98
CA VAL A 98 -1.91 -7.97 8.08
C VAL A 98 -1.79 -6.50 7.64
N ASP A 99 -0.69 -6.12 7.00
CA ASP A 99 -0.50 -4.77 6.45
C ASP A 99 -1.61 -4.38 5.47
N THR A 100 -1.94 -5.31 4.58
CA THR A 100 -3.01 -5.17 3.60
C THR A 100 -4.37 -5.03 4.28
N LEU A 101 -4.65 -5.87 5.30
CA LEU A 101 -5.89 -5.80 6.07
C LEU A 101 -6.05 -4.43 6.76
N ILE A 102 -5.01 -3.97 7.46
CA ILE A 102 -5.03 -2.67 8.14
C ILE A 102 -5.29 -1.54 7.12
N THR A 103 -4.64 -1.60 5.97
CA THR A 103 -4.82 -0.58 4.93
C THR A 103 -6.23 -0.60 4.35
N PHE A 104 -6.83 -1.77 4.10
CA PHE A 104 -8.23 -1.84 3.69
C PHE A 104 -9.19 -1.34 4.77
N THR A 105 -8.92 -1.63 6.05
CA THR A 105 -9.70 -1.06 7.15
C THR A 105 -9.62 0.46 7.17
N ILE A 106 -8.45 1.05 6.94
CA ILE A 106 -8.27 2.50 6.82
C ILE A 106 -9.13 3.06 5.68
N ILE A 107 -9.09 2.43 4.50
CA ILE A 107 -9.88 2.86 3.32
C ILE A 107 -11.39 2.80 3.65
N CYS A 108 -11.85 1.68 4.19
CA CYS A 108 -13.26 1.50 4.57
C CYS A 108 -13.71 2.51 5.63
N MET A 109 -12.88 2.76 6.65
CA MET A 109 -13.18 3.74 7.69
C MET A 109 -13.29 5.14 7.09
N ALA A 110 -12.34 5.57 6.26
CA ALA A 110 -12.37 6.90 5.65
C ALA A 110 -13.59 7.11 4.74
N LEU A 111 -14.00 6.07 4.00
CA LEU A 111 -15.21 6.10 3.16
C LEU A 111 -16.50 6.11 3.98
N TRP A 112 -16.60 5.22 4.97
CA TRP A 112 -17.85 5.01 5.72
C TRP A 112 -18.12 6.11 6.75
N SER A 113 -17.06 6.63 7.40
CA SER A 113 -17.17 7.73 8.37
C SER A 113 -17.32 9.11 7.72
N GLY A 114 -17.19 9.22 6.39
CA GLY A 114 -17.23 10.49 5.67
C GLY A 114 -15.99 11.37 5.84
N TRP A 115 -14.92 10.84 6.44
CA TRP A 115 -13.70 11.61 6.71
C TRP A 115 -12.98 12.14 5.46
N ILE A 116 -13.24 11.52 4.30
CA ILE A 116 -12.75 12.00 2.99
C ILE A 116 -13.06 13.48 2.74
N VAL A 117 -14.14 14.03 3.33
CA VAL A 117 -14.50 15.44 3.19
C VAL A 117 -13.46 16.39 3.83
N TYR A 118 -12.68 15.91 4.80
CA TYR A 118 -11.64 16.69 5.48
C TYR A 118 -10.30 16.73 4.72
N LEU A 119 -10.22 16.08 3.56
CA LEU A 119 -9.06 16.15 2.68
C LEU A 119 -9.06 17.47 1.90
N ASN A 120 -7.90 18.12 1.81
CA ASN A 120 -7.73 19.24 0.90
C ASN A 120 -7.73 18.77 -0.57
N ARG A 121 -7.75 19.70 -1.52
CA ARG A 121 -7.81 19.37 -2.96
C ARG A 121 -6.69 18.43 -3.41
N THR A 122 -5.47 18.67 -2.97
CA THR A 122 -4.30 17.85 -3.35
C THR A 122 -4.38 16.45 -2.73
N GLU A 123 -4.76 16.37 -1.46
CA GLU A 123 -4.94 15.12 -0.72
C GLU A 123 -6.08 14.28 -1.31
N ALA A 124 -7.18 14.91 -1.72
CA ALA A 124 -8.29 14.24 -2.39
C ALA A 124 -7.87 13.68 -3.75
N ILE A 125 -7.12 14.45 -4.56
CA ILE A 125 -6.57 13.94 -5.82
C ILE A 125 -5.65 12.74 -5.59
N LEU A 126 -4.78 12.81 -4.57
CA LEU A 126 -3.92 11.69 -4.20
C LEU A 126 -4.73 10.48 -3.72
N TRP A 127 -5.78 10.68 -2.92
CA TRP A 127 -6.67 9.62 -2.45
C TRP A 127 -7.37 8.92 -3.61
N TYR A 128 -8.01 9.68 -4.50
CA TYR A 128 -8.72 9.12 -5.65
C TYR A 128 -7.76 8.44 -6.62
N GLY A 129 -6.62 9.07 -6.92
CA GLY A 129 -5.58 8.48 -7.76
C GLY A 129 -5.03 7.18 -7.18
N ALA A 130 -4.73 7.15 -5.88
CA ALA A 130 -4.28 5.95 -5.18
C ALA A 130 -5.35 4.84 -5.20
N THR A 131 -6.62 5.19 -5.00
CA THR A 131 -7.75 4.25 -5.07
C THR A 131 -7.88 3.63 -6.45
N THR A 132 -7.90 4.46 -7.50
CA THR A 132 -7.98 3.99 -8.89
C THR A 132 -6.79 3.09 -9.22
N LEU A 133 -5.58 3.53 -8.90
CA LEU A 133 -4.37 2.77 -9.22
C LEU A 133 -4.34 1.42 -8.48
N ASN A 134 -4.68 1.42 -7.19
CA ASN A 134 -4.67 0.22 -6.34
C ASN A 134 -5.72 -0.80 -6.77
N LEU A 135 -7.00 -0.40 -6.87
CA LEU A 135 -8.09 -1.33 -7.14
C LEU A 135 -8.04 -1.88 -8.56
N ILE A 136 -7.76 -1.03 -9.56
CA ILE A 136 -7.62 -1.50 -10.94
C ILE A 136 -6.42 -2.44 -11.06
N SER A 137 -5.28 -2.11 -10.43
CA SER A 137 -4.10 -2.96 -10.53
C SER A 137 -4.29 -4.30 -9.83
N LEU A 138 -4.92 -4.34 -8.65
CA LEU A 138 -5.28 -5.60 -8.00
C LEU A 138 -6.20 -6.46 -8.88
N SER A 139 -7.20 -5.86 -9.51
CA SER A 139 -8.10 -6.55 -10.44
C SER A 139 -7.36 -7.10 -11.67
N LEU A 140 -6.50 -6.28 -12.30
CA LEU A 140 -5.70 -6.70 -13.45
C LEU A 140 -4.72 -7.82 -13.10
N VAL A 141 -4.04 -7.72 -11.96
CA VAL A 141 -3.12 -8.77 -11.49
C VAL A 141 -3.86 -10.06 -11.26
N SER A 142 -5.01 -10.01 -10.57
CA SER A 142 -5.84 -11.19 -10.32
C SER A 142 -6.31 -11.85 -11.62
N LEU A 143 -6.90 -11.06 -12.53
CA LEU A 143 -7.37 -11.55 -13.83
C LEU A 143 -6.21 -12.16 -14.65
N TRP A 144 -5.07 -11.50 -14.68
CA TRP A 144 -3.89 -11.97 -15.41
C TRP A 144 -3.34 -13.28 -14.83
N THR A 145 -3.29 -13.40 -13.50
CA THR A 145 -2.85 -14.64 -12.86
C THR A 145 -3.77 -15.82 -13.16
N GLU A 146 -5.09 -15.59 -13.22
CA GLU A 146 -6.05 -16.64 -13.53
C GLU A 146 -6.00 -17.07 -15.00
N ILE A 147 -5.84 -16.12 -15.93
CA ILE A 147 -5.61 -16.42 -17.36
C ILE A 147 -4.36 -17.28 -17.53
N LEU A 148 -3.24 -16.90 -16.90
CA LEU A 148 -2.00 -17.66 -16.96
C LEU A 148 -2.12 -19.06 -16.35
N ARG A 149 -2.91 -19.19 -15.26
CA ARG A 149 -3.17 -20.49 -14.64
C ARG A 149 -3.88 -21.42 -15.61
N LYS A 150 -4.96 -20.96 -16.26
CA LYS A 150 -5.70 -21.74 -17.25
C LYS A 150 -4.89 -22.10 -18.49
N ILE A 151 -3.99 -21.23 -18.96
CA ILE A 151 -3.11 -21.55 -20.10
C ILE A 151 -2.10 -22.67 -19.75
N LYS A 152 -1.66 -22.75 -18.49
CA LYS A 152 -0.65 -23.73 -18.05
C LYS A 152 -1.22 -25.11 -17.66
N THR A 153 -2.49 -25.18 -17.30
CA THR A 153 -3.20 -26.45 -17.05
C THR A 153 -4.14 -26.72 -18.23
N PRO A 154 -3.71 -27.47 -19.27
CA PRO A 154 -4.60 -27.88 -20.35
C PRO A 154 -5.74 -28.78 -19.86
#